data_AF-A0A9D8WAR4-F1
#
_entry.id   AF-A0A9D8WAR4-F1
#
_cell.length_a   1.000
_cell.length_b   1.000
_cell.length_c   1.000
_cell.angle_alpha   90.00
_cell.angle_beta   90.00
_cell.angle_gamma   90.00
#
_symmetry.space_group_name_H-M   'P 1'
#
loop_
_entity.id
_entity.type
_entity.pdbx_description
1 polymer ?
#
loop_
_entity_poly.entity_id
_entity_poly.type
_entity_poly.pdbx_seq_one_letter_code
_entity_poly.pdbx_strand_id
1 'polypeptide(L)'
;MWNQEIARDVRLECGAQRVELGTDRPGQDYENFDLPGGNWQACQSRCEGDGRCQAWTFVYPRVGVLPQCWLKDEVPQAHINDCCVSGVSP
;
A
#
# COMPACT_ATOMS: atom_id res chain seq x y z
N MET A 1 38.81 23.76 13.40
CA MET A 1 37.55 23.90 14.14
C MET A 1 36.50 24.38 13.15
N TRP A 2 35.72 23.46 12.60
CA TRP A 2 34.54 23.75 11.79
C TRP A 2 33.32 23.21 12.54
N ASN A 3 32.29 24.05 12.61
CA ASN A 3 31.20 24.05 13.59
C ASN A 3 30.24 22.85 13.52
N GLN A 4 29.78 22.45 14.70
CA GLN A 4 28.75 21.46 14.99
C GLN A 4 27.31 21.99 14.76
N GLU A 5 26.95 22.40 13.55
CA GLU A 5 25.56 22.82 13.27
C GLU A 5 24.98 22.23 11.97
N ILE A 6 25.18 20.93 11.75
CA ILE A 6 24.39 20.13 10.80
C ILE A 6 23.85 18.89 11.52
N ALA A 7 23.04 19.09 12.55
CA ALA A 7 22.46 17.97 13.30
C ALA A 7 21.10 18.29 13.94
N ARG A 8 20.25 19.11 13.30
CA ARG A 8 18.86 19.31 13.75
C ARG A 8 17.91 19.43 12.55
N ASP A 9 16.97 18.48 12.50
CA ASP A 9 15.91 18.21 11.50
C ASP A 9 16.40 17.77 10.10
N VAL A 10 16.20 16.54 9.65
CA VAL A 10 14.97 15.72 9.72
C VAL A 10 15.36 14.24 9.84
N ARG A 11 14.82 13.52 10.82
CA ARG A 11 14.71 12.05 10.73
C ARG A 11 13.72 11.73 9.61
N LEU A 12 14.19 11.59 8.38
CA LEU A 12 13.40 11.07 7.25
C LEU A 12 13.36 9.53 7.25
N GLU A 13 13.15 8.89 8.40
CA GLU A 13 13.04 7.43 8.48
C GLU A 13 12.03 7.02 9.57
N CYS A 14 10.74 7.24 9.32
CA CYS A 14 9.63 6.56 10.00
C CYS A 14 8.45 6.50 9.01
N GLY A 15 8.31 5.38 8.30
CA GLY A 15 7.12 5.10 7.48
C GLY A 15 7.34 4.92 5.98
N ALA A 16 8.48 4.39 5.53
CA ALA A 16 8.57 3.93 4.15
C ALA A 16 7.55 2.78 3.97
N GLN A 17 6.41 3.05 3.32
CA GLN A 17 5.46 2.00 2.94
C GLN A 17 6.23 0.92 2.17
N ARG A 18 6.06 -0.34 2.58
CA ARG A 18 6.65 -1.46 1.84
C ARG A 18 5.67 -1.85 0.75
N VAL A 19 5.99 -1.48 -0.49
CA VAL A 19 5.29 -1.97 -1.68
C VAL A 19 5.82 -3.37 -2.01
N GLU A 20 4.90 -4.29 -2.24
CA GLU A 20 5.17 -5.72 -2.45
C GLU A 20 4.59 -6.15 -3.80
N LEU A 21 5.47 -6.23 -4.81
CA LEU A 21 5.10 -6.68 -6.15
C LEU A 21 4.86 -8.19 -6.17
N GLY A 22 3.90 -8.65 -6.98
CA GLY A 22 3.58 -10.07 -7.11
C GLY A 22 3.18 -10.69 -5.77
N THR A 23 2.48 -9.93 -4.94
CA THR A 23 2.12 -10.31 -3.57
C THR A 23 0.67 -9.96 -3.29
N ASP A 24 -0.05 -10.93 -2.75
CA ASP A 24 -1.38 -10.77 -2.19
C ASP A 24 -1.32 -10.82 -0.66
N ARG A 25 -2.19 -10.04 0.00
CA ARG A 25 -2.41 -10.05 1.45
C ARG A 25 -3.91 -10.32 1.69
N PRO A 26 -4.38 -11.58 1.59
CA PRO A 26 -5.80 -11.89 1.61
C PRO A 26 -6.41 -11.70 3.02
N GLY A 27 -7.65 -11.20 3.05
CA GLY A 27 -8.40 -10.98 4.29
C GLY A 27 -8.19 -9.59 4.90
N GLN A 28 -8.86 -9.37 6.03
CA GLN A 28 -8.94 -8.08 6.74
C GLN A 28 -9.41 -6.92 5.86
N ASP A 29 -10.14 -7.23 4.80
CA ASP A 29 -10.71 -6.25 3.88
C ASP A 29 -11.90 -5.57 4.56
N TYR A 30 -11.87 -4.23 4.61
CA TYR A 30 -13.01 -3.45 5.06
C TYR A 30 -13.69 -2.65 3.96
N GLU A 31 -12.99 -2.42 2.86
CA GLU A 31 -13.52 -1.73 1.70
C GLU A 31 -12.86 -2.26 0.44
N ASN A 32 -13.65 -2.41 -0.62
CA ASN A 32 -13.14 -2.71 -1.96
C ASN A 32 -13.89 -1.90 -3.01
N PHE A 33 -13.19 -1.53 -4.07
CA PHE A 33 -13.77 -0.77 -5.18
C PHE A 33 -12.98 -0.97 -6.47
N ASP A 34 -13.69 -0.81 -7.59
CA ASP A 34 -13.06 -0.81 -8.90
C ASP A 34 -12.26 0.48 -9.10
N LEU A 35 -11.10 0.37 -9.76
CA LEU A 35 -10.23 1.50 -10.10
C LEU A 35 -10.11 1.64 -11.63
N PRO A 36 -11.11 2.19 -12.34
CA PRO A 36 -11.02 2.37 -13.79
C PRO A 36 -9.81 3.25 -14.16
N GLY A 37 -8.83 2.68 -14.88
CA GLY A 37 -7.55 3.32 -15.21
C GLY A 37 -6.41 3.07 -14.20
N GLY A 38 -6.72 2.36 -13.12
CA GLY A 38 -5.94 2.23 -11.89
C GLY A 38 -4.55 1.66 -12.05
N ASN A 39 -3.59 2.47 -11.65
CA ASN A 39 -2.31 1.98 -11.18
C ASN A 39 -2.42 1.66 -9.67
N TRP A 40 -1.50 0.87 -9.14
CA TRP A 40 -1.54 0.48 -7.73
C TRP A 40 -1.31 1.66 -6.78
N GLN A 41 -0.67 2.74 -7.27
CA GLN A 41 -0.43 3.97 -6.50
C GLN A 41 -1.74 4.65 -6.06
N ALA A 42 -2.81 4.57 -6.86
CA ALA A 42 -4.11 5.09 -6.46
C ALA A 42 -4.69 4.33 -5.26
N CYS A 43 -4.48 3.01 -5.19
CA CYS A 43 -4.88 2.18 -4.06
C CYS A 43 -4.06 2.51 -2.81
N GLN A 44 -2.74 2.70 -2.99
CA GLN A 44 -1.84 3.18 -1.95
C GLN A 44 -2.29 4.52 -1.38
N SER A 45 -2.46 5.55 -2.23
CA SER A 45 -2.82 6.90 -1.77
C SER A 45 -4.19 6.93 -1.07
N ARG A 46 -5.12 6.06 -1.47
CA ARG A 46 -6.39 5.92 -0.74
C ARG A 46 -6.19 5.36 0.67
N CYS A 47 -5.36 4.33 0.81
CA CYS A 47 -5.01 3.77 2.10
C CYS A 47 -4.31 4.81 2.99
N GLU A 48 -3.35 5.55 2.44
CA GLU A 48 -2.63 6.61 3.17
C GLU A 48 -3.53 7.76 3.65
N GLY A 49 -4.60 8.05 2.89
CA GLY A 49 -5.59 9.05 3.26
C GLY A 49 -6.60 8.59 4.32
N ASP A 50 -6.55 7.32 4.74
CA ASP A 50 -7.49 6.71 5.68
C ASP A 50 -6.75 6.13 6.88
N GLY A 51 -6.90 6.76 8.06
CA GLY A 51 -6.24 6.32 9.28
C GLY A 51 -6.68 4.95 9.81
N ARG A 52 -7.73 4.34 9.23
CA ARG A 52 -8.10 2.94 9.50
C ARG A 52 -7.22 1.96 8.71
N CYS A 53 -6.67 2.38 7.58
CA CYS A 53 -6.00 1.49 6.66
C CYS A 53 -4.60 1.13 7.13
N GLN A 54 -4.36 -0.16 7.37
CA GLN A 54 -3.05 -0.71 7.74
C GLN A 54 -2.37 -1.44 6.57
N ALA A 55 -3.15 -1.92 5.59
CA ALA A 55 -2.61 -2.51 4.38
C ALA A 55 -3.58 -2.35 3.20
N TRP A 56 -3.07 -2.57 1.99
CA TRP A 56 -3.87 -2.55 0.77
C TRP A 56 -3.40 -3.61 -0.22
N THR A 57 -4.30 -4.06 -1.08
CA THR A 57 -3.99 -4.92 -2.23
C THR A 57 -4.66 -4.37 -3.48
N PHE A 58 -3.87 -4.08 -4.50
CA PHE A 58 -4.31 -3.79 -5.85
C PHE A 58 -4.28 -5.07 -6.69
N VAL A 59 -5.43 -5.46 -7.23
CA VAL A 59 -5.57 -6.61 -8.12
C VAL A 59 -5.57 -6.13 -9.56
N TYR A 60 -4.66 -6.67 -10.38
CA TYR A 60 -4.59 -6.38 -11.81
C TYR A 60 -5.90 -6.76 -12.52
N PRO A 61 -6.25 -6.04 -13.62
CA PRO A 61 -7.45 -6.38 -14.36
C PRO A 61 -7.33 -7.78 -14.97
N ARG A 62 -8.48 -8.45 -15.12
CA ARG A 62 -8.60 -9.71 -15.86
C ARG A 62 -9.60 -9.54 -17.00
N VAL A 63 -9.67 -10.50 -17.91
CA VAL A 63 -10.61 -10.44 -19.03
C VAL A 63 -12.04 -10.28 -18.50
N GLY A 64 -12.67 -9.13 -18.80
CA GLY A 64 -14.02 -8.80 -18.34
C GLY A 64 -14.13 -8.31 -16.88
N VAL A 65 -13.01 -8.10 -16.18
CA VAL A 65 -12.97 -7.65 -14.78
C VAL A 65 -12.05 -6.43 -14.64
N LEU A 66 -12.59 -5.32 -14.13
CA LEU A 66 -11.83 -4.11 -13.83
C LEU A 66 -10.78 -4.37 -12.73
N PRO A 67 -9.69 -3.59 -12.68
CA PRO A 67 -8.76 -3.70 -11.56
C PRO A 67 -9.43 -3.23 -10.27
N GLN A 68 -9.05 -3.82 -9.16
CA GLN A 68 -9.71 -3.60 -7.87
C GLN A 68 -8.70 -3.19 -6.81
N CYS A 69 -9.11 -2.27 -5.94
CA CYS A 69 -8.41 -1.96 -4.71
C CYS A 69 -9.14 -2.59 -3.54
N TRP A 70 -8.36 -3.16 -2.62
CA TRP A 70 -8.82 -3.77 -1.38
C TRP A 70 -8.09 -3.08 -0.23
N LEU A 71 -8.81 -2.34 0.61
CA LEU A 71 -8.29 -1.67 1.78
C LEU A 71 -8.49 -2.53 3.02
N LYS A 72 -7.48 -2.56 3.89
CA LYS A 72 -7.41 -3.50 5.00
C LYS A 72 -7.12 -2.80 6.31
N ASP A 73 -7.81 -3.21 7.38
CA ASP A 73 -7.71 -2.58 8.69
C ASP A 73 -6.73 -3.30 9.63
N GLU A 74 -6.09 -4.35 9.13
CA GLU A 74 -4.92 -5.00 9.71
C GLU A 74 -3.91 -5.35 8.59
N VAL A 75 -2.80 -5.97 8.96
CA VAL A 75 -1.76 -6.43 8.03
C VAL A 75 -1.81 -7.97 7.92
N PRO A 76 -2.54 -8.56 6.94
CA PRO A 76 -2.60 -10.02 6.77
C PRO A 76 -1.27 -10.62 6.36
N GLN A 77 -1.13 -11.94 6.45
CA GLN A 77 0.04 -12.65 5.93
C GLN A 77 0.24 -12.38 4.43
N ALA A 78 1.48 -12.22 3.99
CA ALA A 78 1.82 -12.06 2.58
C ALA A 78 1.91 -13.42 1.87
N HIS A 79 1.36 -13.49 0.66
CA HIS A 79 1.38 -14.64 -0.22
C HIS A 79 1.91 -14.24 -1.60
N ILE A 80 2.90 -14.96 -2.13
CA ILE A 80 3.42 -14.74 -3.48
C ILE A 80 2.30 -15.05 -4.48
N ASN A 81 1.90 -14.05 -5.26
CA ASN A 81 0.86 -14.15 -6.28
C ASN A 81 0.98 -12.99 -7.28
N ASP A 82 1.26 -13.31 -8.55
CA ASP A 82 1.44 -12.32 -9.62
C ASP A 82 0.13 -11.59 -10.03
N CYS A 83 -1.00 -11.91 -9.40
CA CYS A 83 -2.26 -11.21 -9.61
C CYS A 83 -2.24 -9.74 -9.19
N CYS A 84 -1.32 -9.39 -8.29
CA CYS A 84 -1.55 -8.28 -7.39
C CYS A 84 -0.26 -7.58 -6.94
N VAL A 85 -0.43 -6.33 -6.53
CA VAL A 85 0.57 -5.56 -5.78
C VAL A 85 -0.06 -5.21 -4.45
N SER A 86 0.67 -5.42 -3.36
CA SER A 86 0.21 -5.06 -2.02
C SER A 86 1.10 -3.99 -1.40
N GLY A 87 0.64 -3.39 -0.31
CA GLY A 87 1.48 -2.56 0.53
C GLY A 87 1.00 -2.50 1.98
N VAL A 88 1.94 -2.19 2.87
CA VAL A 88 1.66 -1.92 4.29
C VAL A 88 1.72 -0.41 4.53
N SER A 89 0.69 0.14 5.15
CA SER A 89 0.62 1.54 5.58
C SER A 89 1.01 1.64 7.06
N PRO A 90 1.96 2.50 7.43
CA PRO A 90 2.44 2.67 8.81
C PRO A 90 1.44 3.39 9.72
#